data_AF-A0A922CCG6-F1
#
_entry.id   AF-A0A922CCG6-F1
#
_cell.length_a   1.000
_cell.length_b   1.000
_cell.length_c   1.000
_cell.angle_alpha   90.00
_cell.angle_beta   90.00
_cell.angle_gamma   90.00
#
_symmetry.space_group_name_H-M   'P 1'
#
loop_
_entity.id
_entity.type
_entity.pdbx_description
1 polymer ?
#
loop_
_entity_poly.entity_id
_entity_poly.type
_entity_poly.pdbx_seq_one_letter_code
_entity_poly.pdbx_strand_id
1 'polypeptide(L)'
;MSYQSAETTVEDDFFMKKFKYYKANKPKPSLSAVLFPENVDKQDEIVPTMPNKVHEDPRTRFLGLKTTKEWQTFYFPKRPGLILIKNPFTSIGQRYWIRKCLEIYPRKPNKLNIDIELSLSDWWQECFKNGECNKQLLKKLRWTTLGYHHNWDTKVYTEENKTPFPEDLRELSDVVAKYLGYSSFRAEAAIVNYYHMNSTLSGHTDHSEVNLGAPLFSFRFVYFL
;
A
#
# COMPACT_ATOMS: atom_id res chain seq x y z
N MET A 1 -30.76 -24.40 22.79
CA MET A 1 -30.22 -23.36 21.89
C MET A 1 -28.84 -23.81 21.48
N SER A 2 -28.76 -24.46 20.32
CA SER A 2 -27.56 -25.02 19.74
C SER A 2 -26.65 -23.91 19.22
N TYR A 3 -25.40 -23.89 19.69
CA TYR A 3 -24.32 -23.16 19.03
C TYR A 3 -24.14 -23.74 17.62
N GLN A 4 -24.48 -22.97 16.60
CA GLN A 4 -24.01 -23.25 15.24
C GLN A 4 -22.50 -22.96 15.21
N SER A 5 -21.71 -24.02 15.11
CA SER A 5 -20.32 -23.93 14.66
C SER A 5 -20.32 -23.35 13.26
N ALA A 6 -19.63 -22.22 13.08
CA ALA A 6 -19.35 -21.70 11.74
C ALA A 6 -18.57 -22.76 10.96
N GLU A 7 -19.15 -23.26 9.87
CA GLU A 7 -18.46 -24.13 8.92
C GLU A 7 -17.33 -23.33 8.27
N THR A 8 -16.09 -23.54 8.73
CA THR A 8 -14.90 -23.10 7.98
C THR A 8 -14.87 -23.84 6.65
N THR A 9 -15.08 -23.13 5.56
CA THR A 9 -15.02 -23.68 4.20
C THR A 9 -13.59 -24.14 3.88
N VAL A 10 -13.46 -25.20 3.09
CA VAL A 10 -12.18 -25.85 2.74
C VAL A 10 -11.16 -24.89 2.08
N GLU A 11 -11.62 -23.79 1.48
CA GLU A 11 -10.75 -22.77 0.85
C GLU A 11 -9.99 -21.90 1.87
N ASP A 12 -10.60 -21.56 3.01
CA ASP A 12 -9.94 -20.79 4.08
C ASP A 12 -8.71 -21.54 4.63
N ASP A 13 -8.75 -22.86 4.61
CA ASP A 13 -7.66 -23.73 5.02
C ASP A 13 -6.44 -23.63 4.08
N PHE A 14 -6.64 -23.56 2.77
CA PHE A 14 -5.53 -23.46 1.81
C PHE A 14 -4.79 -22.13 1.88
N PHE A 15 -5.52 -21.01 1.95
CA PHE A 15 -4.89 -19.69 2.08
C PHE A 15 -4.12 -19.59 3.38
N MET A 16 -4.72 -19.98 4.52
CA MET A 16 -4.05 -19.94 5.83
C MET A 16 -2.83 -20.85 5.90
N LYS A 17 -2.87 -22.03 5.28
CA LYS A 17 -1.69 -22.92 5.16
C LYS A 17 -0.55 -22.24 4.40
N LYS A 18 -0.83 -21.62 3.24
CA LYS A 18 0.17 -20.88 2.46
C LYS A 18 0.69 -19.65 3.19
N PHE A 19 -0.18 -18.89 3.85
CA PHE A 19 0.20 -17.75 4.67
C PHE A 19 1.15 -18.17 5.80
N LYS A 20 0.80 -19.21 6.58
CA LYS A 20 1.64 -19.75 7.65
C LYS A 20 2.99 -20.25 7.14
N TYR A 21 3.01 -20.89 5.97
CA TYR A 21 4.25 -21.32 5.31
C TYR A 21 5.18 -20.14 5.01
N TYR A 22 4.70 -19.11 4.31
CA TYR A 22 5.52 -17.96 3.96
C TYR A 22 5.88 -17.04 5.14
N LYS A 23 5.09 -17.09 6.22
CA LYS A 23 5.36 -16.41 7.48
C LYS A 23 6.42 -17.14 8.34
N ALA A 24 6.69 -18.41 8.07
CA ALA A 24 7.58 -19.21 8.91
C ALA A 24 9.03 -18.70 8.86
N ASN A 25 9.68 -18.63 10.02
CA ASN A 25 11.10 -18.25 10.14
C ASN A 25 12.03 -19.46 10.35
N LYS A 26 11.48 -20.62 10.73
CA LYS A 26 12.20 -21.86 11.02
C LYS A 26 11.32 -23.10 10.70
N PRO A 27 11.61 -23.87 9.65
CA PRO A 27 12.54 -23.52 8.56
C PRO A 27 12.05 -22.29 7.80
N LYS A 28 12.97 -21.60 7.10
CA LYS A 28 12.58 -20.55 6.16
C LYS A 28 11.87 -21.19 4.96
N PRO A 29 10.80 -20.58 4.44
CA PRO A 29 10.11 -21.07 3.24
C PRO A 29 11.03 -20.99 2.01
N SER A 30 10.80 -21.91 1.08
CA SER A 30 11.33 -21.75 -0.28
C SER A 30 10.56 -20.63 -0.98
N LEU A 31 11.30 -19.76 -1.67
CA LEU A 31 10.72 -18.70 -2.51
C LEU A 31 10.59 -19.11 -3.97
N SER A 32 10.90 -20.37 -4.33
CA SER A 32 10.84 -20.85 -5.73
C SER A 32 9.45 -20.75 -6.34
N ALA A 33 8.39 -20.86 -5.52
CA ALA A 33 7.01 -20.70 -5.97
C ALA A 33 6.55 -19.23 -6.07
N VAL A 34 7.30 -18.26 -5.52
CA VAL A 34 6.97 -16.83 -5.63
C VAL A 34 7.11 -16.37 -7.09
N LEU A 35 6.19 -15.51 -7.52
CA LEU A 35 6.23 -14.91 -8.85
C LEU A 35 7.11 -13.66 -8.80
N PHE A 36 8.17 -13.67 -9.61
CA PHE A 36 9.01 -12.50 -9.85
C PHE A 36 8.94 -12.17 -11.34
N PRO A 37 8.85 -10.88 -11.73
CA PRO A 37 8.88 -10.48 -13.13
C PRO A 37 10.08 -11.00 -13.94
N GLU A 38 11.18 -11.35 -13.27
CA GLU A 38 12.40 -11.88 -13.85
C GLU A 38 12.37 -13.39 -14.11
N ASN A 39 11.35 -14.10 -13.61
CA ASN A 39 11.27 -15.56 -13.73
C ASN A 39 10.84 -15.96 -15.14
N VAL A 40 11.82 -16.33 -15.98
CA VAL A 40 11.61 -16.77 -17.37
C VAL A 40 10.67 -17.98 -17.43
N ASP A 41 10.76 -18.91 -16.48
CA ASP A 41 9.95 -20.14 -16.47
C ASP A 41 8.48 -19.93 -16.05
N LYS A 42 8.08 -18.70 -15.70
CA LYS A 42 6.72 -18.38 -15.22
C LYS A 42 6.01 -17.32 -16.06
N GLN A 43 6.42 -17.15 -17.32
CA GLN A 43 5.84 -16.15 -18.22
C GLN A 43 4.33 -16.32 -18.44
N ASP A 44 3.79 -17.54 -18.30
CA ASP A 44 2.33 -17.77 -18.40
C ASP A 44 1.55 -17.30 -17.15
N GLU A 45 2.23 -17.06 -16.02
CA GLU A 45 1.61 -16.60 -14.78
C GLU A 45 1.71 -15.07 -14.60
N ILE A 46 2.77 -14.46 -15.12
CA ILE A 46 3.04 -13.02 -15.09
C ILE A 46 3.58 -12.57 -16.45
N VAL A 47 2.76 -11.83 -17.20
CA VAL A 47 3.03 -11.46 -18.59
C VAL A 47 3.35 -9.97 -18.67
N PRO A 48 4.45 -9.56 -19.34
CA PRO A 48 4.68 -8.15 -19.66
C PRO A 48 3.52 -7.56 -20.45
N THR A 49 3.06 -6.37 -20.08
CA THR A 49 1.98 -5.68 -20.78
C THR A 49 2.30 -4.19 -20.87
N MET A 50 1.69 -3.51 -21.84
CA MET A 50 1.75 -2.07 -21.99
C MET A 50 0.36 -1.56 -22.31
N PRO A 51 -0.06 -0.40 -21.76
CA PRO A 51 -1.29 0.24 -22.17
C PRO A 51 -1.30 0.51 -23.68
N ASN A 52 -2.46 0.34 -24.33
CA ASN A 52 -2.62 0.55 -25.78
C ASN A 52 -2.21 1.96 -26.23
N LYS A 53 -2.33 2.96 -25.35
CA LYS A 53 -1.85 4.33 -25.55
C LYS A 53 -1.12 4.78 -24.31
N VAL A 54 0.19 5.02 -24.45
CA VAL A 54 1.02 5.61 -23.40
C VAL A 54 1.20 7.08 -23.72
N HIS A 55 0.59 7.94 -22.90
CA HIS A 55 0.77 9.38 -22.96
C HIS A 55 1.76 9.80 -21.87
N GLU A 56 2.80 10.53 -22.25
CA GLU A 56 3.72 11.09 -21.27
C GLU A 56 3.00 12.18 -20.47
N ASP A 57 3.05 12.09 -19.14
CA ASP A 57 2.46 13.07 -18.26
C ASP A 57 3.57 13.99 -17.72
N PRO A 58 3.50 15.32 -17.92
CA PRO A 58 4.57 16.23 -17.48
C PRO A 58 4.76 16.23 -15.96
N ARG A 59 3.78 15.77 -15.18
CA ARG A 59 3.87 15.66 -13.71
C ARG A 59 4.82 14.55 -13.27
N THR A 60 5.14 13.56 -14.11
CA THR A 60 6.05 12.46 -13.76
C THR A 60 7.37 12.96 -13.17
N ARG A 61 7.96 13.98 -13.79
CA ARG A 61 9.21 14.60 -13.35
C ARG A 61 9.11 15.17 -11.92
N PHE A 62 8.06 15.90 -11.61
CA PHE A 62 7.88 16.55 -10.30
C PHE A 62 7.52 15.56 -9.20
N LEU A 63 6.85 14.46 -9.56
CA LEU A 63 6.49 13.36 -8.65
C LEU A 63 7.62 12.34 -8.45
N GLY A 64 8.78 12.57 -9.09
CA GLY A 64 9.94 11.70 -8.99
C GLY A 64 9.77 10.35 -9.69
N LEU A 65 8.90 10.27 -10.70
CA LEU A 65 8.68 9.11 -11.56
C LEU A 65 9.66 9.14 -12.75
N LYS A 66 9.99 7.95 -13.27
CA LYS A 66 10.62 7.77 -14.58
C LYS A 66 9.60 8.12 -15.67
N THR A 67 10.08 8.32 -16.90
CA THR A 67 9.16 8.53 -18.03
C THR A 67 8.26 7.31 -18.20
N THR A 68 7.02 7.52 -18.62
CA THR A 68 6.03 6.43 -18.72
C THR A 68 6.46 5.31 -19.68
N LYS A 69 7.33 5.62 -20.64
CA LYS A 69 7.95 4.67 -21.56
C LYS A 69 8.93 3.69 -20.90
N GLU A 70 9.49 4.05 -19.75
CA GLU A 70 10.42 3.22 -18.99
C GLU A 70 9.73 2.30 -17.99
N TRP A 71 8.40 2.42 -17.84
CA TRP A 71 7.65 1.64 -16.87
C TRP A 71 7.53 0.19 -17.33
N GLN A 72 7.91 -0.73 -16.43
CA GLN A 72 7.77 -2.17 -16.65
C GLN A 72 6.46 -2.64 -16.02
N THR A 73 5.45 -2.87 -16.85
CA THR A 73 4.10 -3.24 -16.40
C THR A 73 3.84 -4.71 -16.69
N PHE A 74 3.19 -5.40 -15.76
CA PHE A 74 2.91 -6.82 -15.83
C PHE A 74 1.45 -7.10 -15.47
N TYR A 75 0.85 -8.07 -16.15
CA TYR A 75 -0.50 -8.55 -15.95
C TYR A 75 -0.48 -10.02 -15.55
N PHE A 76 -1.49 -10.45 -14.78
CA PHE A 76 -1.62 -11.82 -14.31
C PHE A 76 -2.83 -12.50 -14.98
N PRO A 77 -2.64 -13.36 -16.00
CA PRO A 77 -3.75 -13.94 -16.77
C PRO A 77 -4.80 -14.66 -15.94
N LYS A 78 -4.37 -15.33 -14.87
CA LYS A 78 -5.24 -16.06 -13.94
C LYS A 78 -5.91 -15.16 -12.89
N ARG A 79 -5.61 -13.86 -12.88
CA ARG A 79 -6.12 -12.86 -11.92
C ARG A 79 -6.43 -11.54 -12.63
N PRO A 80 -7.49 -11.49 -13.45
CA PRO A 80 -7.87 -10.27 -14.17
C PRO A 80 -8.03 -9.07 -13.23
N GLY A 81 -7.55 -7.91 -13.67
CA GLY A 81 -7.50 -6.68 -12.88
C GLY A 81 -6.26 -6.51 -12.01
N LEU A 82 -5.50 -7.58 -11.71
CA LEU A 82 -4.23 -7.46 -11.01
C LEU A 82 -3.12 -6.99 -11.97
N ILE A 83 -2.53 -5.85 -11.66
CA ILE A 83 -1.46 -5.22 -12.44
C ILE A 83 -0.29 -4.90 -11.51
N LEU A 84 0.93 -5.17 -11.97
CA LEU A 84 2.16 -4.81 -11.27
C LEU A 84 2.97 -3.84 -12.14
N ILE A 85 3.26 -2.64 -11.61
CA ILE A 85 4.22 -1.71 -12.22
C ILE A 85 5.50 -1.77 -11.41
N LYS A 86 6.56 -2.32 -12.01
CA LYS A 86 7.84 -2.52 -11.32
C LYS A 86 8.65 -1.22 -11.29
N ASN A 87 8.78 -0.67 -10.09
CA ASN A 87 9.59 0.50 -9.75
C ASN A 87 9.57 1.62 -10.82
N PRO A 88 8.42 2.32 -10.95
CA PRO A 88 8.31 3.48 -11.83
C PRO A 88 8.99 4.74 -11.26
N PHE A 89 9.58 4.65 -10.06
CA PHE A 89 10.20 5.80 -9.37
C PHE A 89 11.69 5.92 -9.69
N THR A 90 12.16 7.17 -9.71
CA THR A 90 13.59 7.49 -9.60
C THR A 90 14.05 7.32 -8.15
N SER A 91 15.36 7.19 -7.92
CA SER A 91 15.91 7.08 -6.56
C SER A 91 15.63 8.32 -5.69
N ILE A 92 15.55 9.50 -6.31
CA ILE A 92 15.17 10.75 -5.63
C ILE A 92 13.68 10.72 -5.26
N GLY A 93 12.82 10.29 -6.18
CA GLY A 93 11.38 10.13 -5.95
C GLY A 93 11.08 9.15 -4.81
N GLN A 94 11.74 8.00 -4.78
CA GLN A 94 11.59 7.04 -3.67
C GLN A 94 11.89 7.69 -2.31
N ARG A 95 13.00 8.44 -2.20
CA ARG A 95 13.36 9.15 -0.95
C ARG A 95 12.33 10.20 -0.57
N TYR A 96 11.81 10.94 -1.56
CA TYR A 96 10.75 11.91 -1.35
C TYR A 96 9.50 11.27 -0.74
N TRP A 97 8.99 10.20 -1.35
CA TRP A 97 7.78 9.51 -0.87
C TRP A 97 7.99 8.79 0.47
N ILE A 98 9.18 8.22 0.71
CA ILE A 98 9.55 7.67 2.02
C ILE A 98 9.46 8.76 3.09
N ARG A 99 10.05 9.93 2.83
CA ARG A 99 10.01 11.06 3.75
C ARG A 99 8.58 11.56 3.97
N LYS A 100 7.76 11.63 2.91
CA LYS A 100 6.33 11.94 3.05
C LYS A 100 5.63 10.98 4.01
N CYS A 101 5.81 9.67 3.83
CA CYS A 101 5.19 8.65 4.66
C CYS A 101 5.66 8.69 6.12
N LEU A 102 6.92 9.00 6.39
CA LEU A 102 7.48 8.96 7.75
C LEU A 102 7.39 10.31 8.48
N GLU A 103 7.63 11.42 7.81
CA GLU A 103 7.74 12.73 8.47
C GLU A 103 6.48 13.58 8.33
N ILE A 104 5.78 13.50 7.19
CA ILE A 104 4.72 14.47 6.87
C ILE A 104 3.34 13.88 7.12
N TYR A 105 3.05 12.70 6.60
CA TYR A 105 1.74 12.06 6.74
C TYR A 105 1.34 11.75 8.18
N PRO A 106 2.25 11.35 9.09
CA PRO A 106 1.92 11.17 10.51
C PRO A 106 1.66 12.46 11.29
N ARG A 107 1.78 13.65 10.67
CA ARG A 107 1.43 14.89 11.36
C ARG A 107 -0.07 15.06 11.45
N LYS A 108 -0.51 15.74 12.51
CA LYS A 108 -1.90 16.21 12.62
C LYS A 108 -2.25 17.11 11.41
N PRO A 109 -3.50 17.07 10.92
CA PRO A 109 -4.68 16.44 11.53
C PRO A 109 -4.90 14.96 11.20
N ASN A 110 -3.97 14.29 10.49
CA ASN A 110 -4.15 12.88 10.15
C ASN A 110 -4.18 12.00 11.40
N LYS A 111 -4.83 10.85 11.29
CA LYS A 111 -5.00 9.88 12.38
C LYS A 111 -3.99 8.76 12.28
N LEU A 112 -3.43 8.40 13.41
CA LEU A 112 -2.42 7.36 13.56
C LEU A 112 -2.96 6.29 14.52
N ASN A 113 -2.44 5.06 14.41
CA ASN A 113 -2.78 4.01 15.38
C ASN A 113 -2.38 4.36 16.81
N ILE A 114 -1.33 5.15 16.99
CA ILE A 114 -0.79 5.50 18.32
C ILE A 114 -1.63 6.54 19.05
N ASP A 115 -2.51 7.25 18.34
CA ASP A 115 -3.37 8.29 18.91
C ASP A 115 -4.40 7.72 19.91
N ILE A 116 -4.63 6.41 19.86
CA ILE A 116 -5.49 5.67 20.78
C ILE A 116 -4.90 5.67 22.20
N GLU A 117 -3.57 5.60 22.31
CA GLU A 117 -2.86 5.50 23.60
C GLU A 117 -2.13 6.78 23.98
N LEU A 118 -1.72 7.59 23.01
CA LEU A 118 -0.79 8.71 23.19
C LEU A 118 -1.34 9.98 22.55
N SER A 119 -1.23 11.09 23.27
CA SER A 119 -1.51 12.43 22.73
C SER A 119 -0.20 13.11 22.33
N LEU A 120 0.25 12.89 21.09
CA LEU A 120 1.43 13.55 20.51
C LEU A 120 1.01 14.58 19.45
N SER A 121 1.67 15.75 19.45
CA SER A 121 1.46 16.80 18.44
C SER A 121 2.13 16.46 17.10
N ASP A 122 3.39 16.01 17.15
CA ASP A 122 4.18 15.58 16.00
C ASP A 122 4.96 14.31 16.38
N TRP A 123 4.50 13.16 15.89
CA TRP A 123 5.15 11.89 16.13
C TRP A 123 6.61 11.86 15.63
N TRP A 124 6.91 12.50 14.49
CA TRP A 124 8.24 12.45 13.90
C TRP A 124 9.25 13.19 14.79
N GLN A 125 8.90 14.38 15.28
CA GLN A 125 9.76 15.16 16.17
C GLN A 125 10.02 14.46 17.51
N GLU A 126 9.01 13.79 18.06
CA GLU A 126 9.18 13.03 19.30
C GLU A 126 9.94 11.71 19.07
N CYS A 127 9.79 11.10 17.89
CA CYS A 127 10.51 9.90 17.52
C CYS A 127 11.99 10.18 17.20
N PHE A 128 12.32 11.37 16.68
CA PHE A 128 13.67 11.78 16.30
C PHE A 128 14.02 13.12 16.96
N LYS A 129 14.64 13.05 18.13
CA LYS A 129 14.94 14.23 18.98
C LYS A 129 16.43 14.25 19.32
N ASN A 130 17.05 15.43 19.25
CA ASN A 130 18.46 15.64 19.59
C ASN A 130 19.45 14.69 18.87
N GLY A 131 19.13 14.30 17.63
CA GLY A 131 19.97 13.38 16.85
C GLY A 131 19.79 11.89 17.20
N GLU A 132 18.87 11.56 18.12
CA GLU A 132 18.59 10.19 18.53
C GLU A 132 17.20 9.72 18.06
N CYS A 133 17.08 8.43 17.75
CA CYS A 133 15.81 7.80 17.42
C CYS A 133 15.26 7.02 18.61
N ASN A 134 14.04 7.36 19.04
CA ASN A 134 13.26 6.56 19.97
C ASN A 134 12.73 5.30 19.25
N LYS A 135 13.52 4.22 19.31
CA LYS A 135 13.21 2.94 18.66
C LYS A 135 11.90 2.31 19.16
N GLN A 136 11.45 2.61 20.38
CA GLN A 136 10.20 2.08 20.90
C GLN A 136 9.01 2.79 20.27
N LEU A 137 9.05 4.13 20.21
CA LEU A 137 8.02 4.94 19.56
C LEU A 137 7.96 4.68 18.04
N LEU A 138 9.13 4.55 17.41
CA LEU A 138 9.24 4.12 16.01
C LEU A 138 8.51 2.80 15.78
N LYS A 139 8.75 1.83 16.67
CA LYS A 139 8.13 0.51 16.64
C LYS A 139 6.65 0.50 17.03
N LYS A 140 6.05 1.61 17.48
CA LYS A 140 4.62 1.68 17.78
C LYS A 140 3.79 2.13 16.57
N LEU A 141 4.37 2.86 15.62
CA LEU A 141 3.65 3.31 14.43
C LEU A 141 3.33 2.12 13.50
N ARG A 142 2.07 1.98 13.10
CA ARG A 142 1.54 0.87 12.29
C ARG A 142 0.70 1.35 11.12
N TRP A 143 -0.10 2.39 11.31
CA TRP A 143 -0.84 3.00 10.21
C TRP A 143 -1.06 4.50 10.42
N THR A 144 -1.24 5.19 9.30
CA THR A 144 -1.72 6.57 9.21
C THR A 144 -2.83 6.63 8.15
N THR A 145 -3.96 7.27 8.45
CA THR A 145 -5.05 7.47 7.47
C THR A 145 -5.07 8.89 6.93
N LEU A 146 -5.32 9.06 5.63
CA LEU A 146 -5.32 10.33 4.90
C LEU A 146 -6.65 10.52 4.15
N GLY A 147 -7.15 11.74 4.04
CA GLY A 147 -8.44 12.00 3.39
C GLY A 147 -9.60 11.52 4.25
N TYR A 148 -10.53 10.76 3.66
CA TYR A 148 -11.52 10.02 4.45
C TYR A 148 -10.82 8.99 5.32
N HIS A 149 -11.03 9.09 6.63
CA HIS A 149 -10.37 8.21 7.59
C HIS A 149 -11.17 6.92 7.77
N HIS A 150 -10.47 5.79 7.62
CA HIS A 150 -11.07 4.48 7.80
C HIS A 150 -11.51 4.30 9.26
N ASN A 151 -12.79 4.01 9.48
CA ASN A 151 -13.29 3.62 10.78
C ASN A 151 -13.16 2.10 10.92
N TRP A 152 -12.27 1.63 11.79
CA TRP A 152 -11.98 0.20 11.94
C TRP A 152 -13.15 -0.61 12.53
N ASP A 153 -14.07 0.04 13.26
CA ASP A 153 -15.22 -0.61 13.87
C ASP A 153 -16.36 -0.77 12.86
N THR A 154 -16.74 0.32 12.19
CA THR A 154 -17.86 0.33 11.25
C THR A 154 -17.48 -0.07 9.84
N LYS A 155 -16.19 0.05 9.48
CA LYS A 155 -15.65 -0.13 8.13
C LYS A 155 -16.32 0.77 7.08
N VAL A 156 -16.76 1.95 7.50
CA VAL A 156 -17.46 2.93 6.65
C VAL A 156 -16.76 4.29 6.74
N TYR A 157 -16.63 4.96 5.59
CA TYR A 157 -16.16 6.35 5.49
C TYR A 157 -17.32 7.34 5.64
N THR A 158 -17.09 8.50 6.27
CA THR A 158 -18.13 9.53 6.46
C THR A 158 -17.59 10.93 6.22
N GLU A 159 -18.49 11.88 5.91
CA GLU A 159 -18.15 13.29 5.64
C GLU A 159 -17.54 14.00 6.84
N GLU A 160 -17.93 13.61 8.06
CA GLU A 160 -17.47 14.19 9.32
C GLU A 160 -16.07 13.68 9.71
N ASN A 161 -15.64 12.55 9.14
CA ASN A 161 -14.41 11.87 9.47
C ASN A 161 -13.38 11.94 8.33
N LYS A 162 -13.00 13.16 7.94
CA LYS A 162 -12.00 13.39 6.91
C LYS A 162 -11.10 14.60 7.17
N THR A 163 -9.93 14.57 6.54
CA THR A 163 -9.02 15.72 6.41
C THR A 163 -8.73 15.99 4.93
N PRO A 164 -8.14 17.15 4.58
CA PRO A 164 -7.69 17.38 3.21
C PRO A 164 -6.73 16.28 2.74
N PHE A 165 -7.02 15.68 1.58
CA PHE A 165 -6.15 14.66 0.99
C PHE A 165 -4.87 15.30 0.41
N PRO A 166 -3.67 14.72 0.62
CA PRO A 166 -2.42 15.31 0.11
C PRO A 166 -2.41 15.48 -1.41
N GLU A 167 -2.10 16.70 -1.87
CA GLU A 167 -2.14 17.08 -3.28
C GLU A 167 -1.25 16.21 -4.17
N ASP A 168 0.01 16.08 -3.76
CA ASP A 168 1.02 15.31 -4.47
C ASP A 168 0.64 13.83 -4.58
N LEU A 169 0.13 13.21 -3.51
CA LEU A 169 -0.35 11.83 -3.55
C LEU A 169 -1.56 11.67 -4.48
N ARG A 170 -2.43 12.69 -4.57
CA ARG A 170 -3.54 12.71 -5.51
C ARG A 170 -3.05 12.78 -6.94
N GLU A 171 -2.08 13.64 -7.23
CA GLU A 171 -1.45 13.73 -8.55
C GLU A 171 -0.72 12.43 -8.92
N LEU A 172 0.04 11.85 -8.00
CA LEU A 172 0.68 10.54 -8.19
C LEU A 172 -0.33 9.47 -8.59
N SER A 173 -1.43 9.38 -7.84
CA SER A 173 -2.46 8.38 -8.10
C SER A 173 -3.19 8.65 -9.42
N ASP A 174 -3.47 9.91 -9.76
CA ASP A 174 -4.07 10.31 -11.03
C ASP A 174 -3.17 10.01 -12.24
N VAL A 175 -1.85 10.24 -12.14
CA VAL A 175 -0.89 9.89 -13.20
C VAL A 175 -0.89 8.38 -13.45
N VAL A 176 -0.83 7.57 -12.39
CA VAL A 176 -0.86 6.10 -12.49
C VAL A 176 -2.22 5.61 -13.03
N ALA A 177 -3.32 6.21 -12.59
CA ALA A 177 -4.65 5.90 -13.07
C ALA A 177 -4.79 6.17 -14.58
N LYS A 178 -4.36 7.35 -15.04
CA LYS A 178 -4.37 7.73 -16.46
C LYS A 178 -3.50 6.80 -17.31
N TYR A 179 -2.31 6.44 -16.83
CA TYR A 179 -1.46 5.45 -17.49
C TYR A 179 -2.18 4.12 -17.71
N LEU A 180 -3.00 3.68 -16.74
CA LEU A 180 -3.80 2.45 -16.81
C LEU A 180 -5.18 2.63 -17.47
N GLY A 181 -5.51 3.82 -17.98
CA GLY A 181 -6.78 4.11 -18.66
C GLY A 181 -7.94 4.55 -17.77
N TYR A 182 -7.72 4.74 -16.47
CA TYR A 182 -8.73 5.18 -15.49
C TYR A 182 -8.78 6.71 -15.38
N SER A 183 -9.30 7.36 -16.43
CA SER A 183 -9.33 8.84 -16.52
C SER A 183 -10.23 9.55 -15.51
N SER A 184 -11.21 8.85 -14.94
CA SER A 184 -12.17 9.38 -13.96
C SER A 184 -11.81 9.08 -12.51
N PHE A 185 -10.69 8.39 -12.26
CA PHE A 185 -10.26 8.04 -10.90
C PHE A 185 -9.93 9.30 -10.09
N ARG A 186 -10.25 9.28 -8.79
CA ARG A 186 -9.90 10.33 -7.83
C ARG A 186 -9.45 9.67 -6.54
N ALA A 187 -8.27 10.05 -6.05
CA ALA A 187 -7.81 9.61 -4.73
C ALA A 187 -8.47 10.47 -3.64
N GLU A 188 -9.20 9.81 -2.74
CA GLU A 188 -9.97 10.48 -1.69
C GLU A 188 -9.68 9.92 -0.29
N ALA A 189 -9.20 8.68 -0.21
CA ALA A 189 -8.83 7.99 1.03
C ALA A 189 -7.52 7.23 0.82
N ALA A 190 -6.66 7.18 1.83
CA ALA A 190 -5.47 6.34 1.81
C ALA A 190 -5.09 5.86 3.22
N ILE A 191 -4.51 4.66 3.27
CA ILE A 191 -3.92 4.08 4.47
C ILE A 191 -2.43 3.84 4.21
N VAL A 192 -1.58 4.54 4.96
CA VAL A 192 -0.13 4.32 4.96
C VAL A 192 0.15 3.28 6.03
N ASN A 193 0.57 2.08 5.62
CA ASN A 193 0.91 0.99 6.54
C ASN A 193 2.43 0.92 6.76
N TYR A 194 2.84 0.80 8.03
CA TYR A 194 4.25 0.70 8.43
C TYR A 194 4.57 -0.71 8.92
N TYR A 195 5.43 -1.41 8.19
CA TYR A 195 5.82 -2.79 8.49
C TYR A 195 7.27 -2.84 8.99
N HIS A 196 7.46 -3.48 10.14
CA HIS A 196 8.78 -3.90 10.60
C HIS A 196 9.06 -5.35 10.16
N MET A 197 10.29 -5.82 10.36
CA MET A 197 10.73 -7.16 9.93
C MET A 197 9.87 -8.32 10.44
N ASN A 198 9.18 -8.15 11.57
CA ASN A 198 8.29 -9.15 12.16
C ASN A 198 6.79 -8.86 11.94
N SER A 199 6.46 -7.80 11.20
CA SER A 199 5.08 -7.42 10.92
C SER A 199 4.48 -8.33 9.86
N THR A 200 3.20 -8.64 10.00
CA THR A 200 2.45 -9.47 9.03
C THR A 200 1.05 -8.92 8.86
N LEU A 201 0.55 -8.92 7.63
CA LEU A 201 -0.85 -8.64 7.32
C LEU A 201 -1.51 -9.93 6.87
N SER A 202 -2.56 -10.37 7.57
CA SER A 202 -3.32 -11.57 7.21
C SER A 202 -4.19 -11.30 5.97
N GLY A 203 -4.74 -12.37 5.39
CA GLY A 203 -5.75 -12.26 4.34
C GLY A 203 -6.94 -11.44 4.81
N HIS A 204 -7.29 -10.46 3.99
CA HIS A 204 -8.48 -9.64 4.09
C HIS A 204 -8.81 -9.12 2.70
N THR A 205 -9.97 -8.49 2.59
CA THR A 205 -10.55 -7.95 1.37
C THR A 205 -11.08 -6.57 1.70
N ASP A 206 -10.83 -5.61 0.82
CA ASP A 206 -11.28 -4.23 0.96
C ASP A 206 -12.71 -4.09 0.43
N HIS A 207 -13.63 -3.66 1.31
CA HIS A 207 -15.06 -3.52 1.02
C HIS A 207 -15.65 -2.22 1.57
N SER A 208 -14.80 -1.30 2.01
CA SER A 208 -15.24 -0.05 2.65
C SER A 208 -15.58 1.04 1.63
N GLU A 209 -15.04 0.92 0.42
CA GLU A 209 -15.26 1.83 -0.68
C GLU A 209 -16.65 1.63 -1.30
N VAL A 210 -17.33 2.73 -1.59
CA VAL A 210 -18.67 2.70 -2.21
C VAL A 210 -18.60 2.24 -3.67
N ASN A 211 -17.53 2.58 -4.39
CA ASN A 211 -17.34 2.24 -5.79
C ASN A 211 -16.29 1.14 -5.97
N LEU A 212 -16.73 -0.11 -5.97
CA LEU A 212 -15.87 -1.28 -6.21
C LEU A 212 -15.36 -1.40 -7.65
N GLY A 213 -15.85 -0.58 -8.59
CA GLY A 213 -15.36 -0.52 -9.97
C GLY A 213 -14.13 0.37 -10.14
N ALA A 214 -13.78 1.19 -9.13
CA ALA A 214 -12.57 2.00 -9.16
C ALA A 214 -11.33 1.14 -8.80
N PRO A 215 -10.16 1.41 -9.41
CA PRO A 215 -8.94 0.71 -9.06
C PRO A 215 -8.46 1.08 -7.64
N LEU A 216 -7.81 0.13 -6.97
CA LEU A 216 -7.04 0.37 -5.74
C LEU A 216 -5.55 0.42 -6.08
N PHE A 217 -4.87 1.49 -5.67
CA PHE A 217 -3.42 1.65 -5.87
C PHE A 217 -2.65 1.37 -4.59
N SER A 218 -1.63 0.51 -4.69
CA SER A 218 -0.71 0.19 -3.60
C SER A 218 0.72 0.55 -3.99
N PHE A 219 1.33 1.47 -3.23
CA PHE A 219 2.71 1.89 -3.42
C PHE A 219 3.58 1.30 -2.32
N ARG A 220 4.67 0.62 -2.69
CA ARG A 220 5.61 0.03 -1.75
C ARG A 220 6.96 0.72 -1.83
N PHE A 221 7.43 1.19 -0.67
CA PHE A 221 8.78 1.67 -0.48
C PHE A 221 9.48 0.82 0.59
N VAL A 222 10.79 0.64 0.45
CA VAL A 222 11.63 -0.02 1.45
C VAL A 222 12.70 0.97 1.89
N TYR A 223 12.85 1.12 3.19
CA TYR A 223 13.85 1.97 3.81
C TYR A 223 14.49 1.23 4.98
N PHE A 224 15.80 1.41 5.13
CA PHE A 224 16.57 0.89 6.25
C PHE A 224 17.04 2.09 7.07
N LEU A 225 16.53 2.20 8.30
CA LEU A 225 17.01 3.13 9.33
C LEU A 225 18.29 2.61 9.97
#